data_AF-A0A920BMH5-F1
#
_entry.id   AF-A0A920BMH5-F1
#
_cell.length_a   1.000
_cell.length_b   1.000
_cell.length_c   1.000
_cell.angle_alpha   90.00
_cell.angle_beta   90.00
_cell.angle_gamma   90.00
#
_symmetry.space_group_name_H-M   'P 1'
#
loop_
_entity.id
_entity.type
_entity.pdbx_description
1 polymer ?
#
loop_
_entity_poly.entity_id
_entity_poly.type
_entity_poly.pdbx_seq_one_letter_code
_entity_poly.pdbx_strand_id
1 'polypeptide(L)' 'MLYHRAKYRLKQLHVWEGPPEEFKNLGQRIPLGRVGTPTDIAAAVLYLVSDAGSWVTGQNIVVDGGVT' A
#
# COMPACT_ATOMS: atom_id res chain seq x y z
N MET A 1 -0.39 29.62 6.54
CA MET A 1 0.51 29.30 5.39
C MET A 1 1.18 27.91 5.46
N LEU A 2 1.01 27.09 6.51
CA LEU A 2 1.47 25.68 6.49
C LEU A 2 0.52 24.69 5.78
N TYR A 3 -0.80 24.97 5.77
CA TYR A 3 -1.81 24.05 5.22
C TYR A 3 -1.67 23.83 3.71
N HIS A 4 -1.23 24.85 2.97
CA HIS A 4 -1.05 24.76 1.53
C HIS A 4 0.15 23.86 1.15
N ARG A 5 1.23 23.86 1.95
CA ARG A 5 2.48 23.17 1.61
C ARG A 5 2.46 21.66 1.90
N ALA A 6 1.61 21.21 2.83
CA ALA A 6 1.39 19.77 3.07
C ALA A 6 0.59 19.11 1.92
N LYS A 7 -0.41 19.82 1.39
CA LYS A 7 -1.30 19.32 0.33
C LYS A 7 -0.56 19.02 -0.98
N TYR A 8 0.44 19.82 -1.36
CA TYR A 8 1.22 19.57 -2.59
C TYR A 8 2.30 18.51 -2.44
N ARG A 9 2.79 18.25 -1.21
CA ARG A 9 3.79 17.19 -0.96
C ARG A 9 3.17 15.78 -1.04
N LEU A 10 1.86 15.68 -0.84
CA LEU A 10 1.10 14.44 -0.96
C LEU A 10 0.77 14.06 -2.41
N LYS A 11 0.82 15.00 -3.36
CA LYS A 11 0.64 14.71 -4.81
C LYS A 11 1.76 13.89 -5.43
N GLN A 12 2.87 13.71 -4.71
CA GLN A 12 4.04 12.97 -5.18
C GLN A 12 4.01 11.49 -4.73
N LEU A 13 3.16 11.16 -3.77
CA LEU A 13 2.70 9.80 -3.56
C LEU A 13 1.63 9.57 -4.63
N HIS A 14 1.76 8.52 -5.43
CA HIS A 14 0.77 8.12 -6.42
C HIS A 14 -0.47 7.56 -5.69
N VAL A 15 -1.13 8.42 -4.89
CA VAL A 15 -2.38 8.12 -4.23
C VAL A 15 -3.42 8.21 -5.32
N TRP A 16 -4.12 7.11 -5.55
CA TRP A 16 -5.20 7.04 -6.51
C TRP A 16 -6.23 8.15 -6.21
N GLU A 17 -6.53 8.99 -7.21
CA GLU A 17 -7.50 10.11 -7.11
C GLU A 17 -8.80 9.81 -7.90
N GLY A 18 -9.15 8.55 -8.11
CA GLY A 18 -10.34 8.18 -8.88
C GLY A 18 -11.67 8.40 -8.14
N PRO A 19 -12.81 8.24 -8.84
CA PRO A 19 -14.14 8.46 -8.27
C PRO A 19 -14.41 7.56 -7.06
N PRO A 20 -14.90 8.06 -5.91
CA PRO A 20 -15.05 7.28 -4.67
C PRO A 20 -15.77 5.92 -4.81
N GLU A 21 -16.68 5.80 -5.77
CA GLU A 21 -17.43 4.58 -6.05
C GLU A 21 -16.56 3.47 -6.68
N GLU A 22 -15.57 3.83 -7.49
CA GLU A 22 -14.61 2.86 -8.04
C GLU A 22 -13.73 2.26 -6.93
N PHE A 23 -13.42 3.04 -5.90
CA PHE A 23 -12.63 2.56 -4.76
C PHE A 23 -13.39 1.51 -3.93
N LYS A 24 -14.71 1.68 -3.77
CA LYS A 24 -15.57 0.69 -3.10
C LYS A 24 -15.60 -0.64 -3.84
N ASN A 25 -15.72 -0.59 -5.16
CA ASN A 25 -15.80 -1.81 -5.99
C ASN A 25 -14.45 -2.51 -6.13
N LEU A 26 -13.35 -1.80 -5.94
CA LEU A 26 -12.00 -2.37 -6.01
C LEU A 26 -11.80 -3.46 -4.94
N GLY A 27 -12.30 -3.25 -3.72
CA GLY A 27 -12.20 -4.24 -2.64
C GLY A 27 -12.85 -5.58 -2.97
N GLN A 28 -13.92 -5.59 -3.77
CA GLN A 28 -14.61 -6.83 -4.17
C GLN A 28 -13.78 -7.70 -5.12
N ARG A 29 -12.82 -7.10 -5.83
CA ARG A 29 -11.93 -7.80 -6.77
C ARG A 29 -10.63 -8.27 -6.12
N ILE A 30 -10.38 -7.88 -4.87
CA ILE A 30 -9.22 -8.29 -4.08
C ILE A 30 -9.66 -9.45 -3.18
N PRO A 31 -8.99 -10.61 -3.17
CA PRO A 31 -9.40 -11.74 -2.34
C PRO A 31 -9.48 -11.47 -0.83
N LEU A 32 -8.64 -10.57 -0.30
CA LEU A 32 -8.78 -10.10 1.09
C LEU A 32 -10.00 -9.18 1.33
N GLY A 33 -10.78 -8.86 0.30
CA GLY A 33 -12.04 -8.12 0.39
C GLY A 33 -11.90 -6.63 0.71
N ARG A 34 -10.68 -6.08 0.67
CA ARG A 34 -10.39 -4.67 0.97
C ARG A 34 -9.26 -4.12 0.12
N VAL A 35 -9.27 -2.81 -0.07
CA VAL A 35 -8.14 -2.09 -0.65
C VAL A 35 -6.98 -2.06 0.35
N GLY A 36 -5.77 -2.26 -0.16
CA GLY A 36 -4.54 -2.12 0.61
C GLY A 36 -4.34 -0.69 1.10
N THR A 37 -3.64 -0.56 2.22
CA THR A 37 -3.26 0.70 2.84
C THR A 37 -1.74 0.82 2.87
N PRO A 38 -1.18 2.02 3.04
CA PRO A 38 0.27 2.18 3.21
C PRO A 38 0.85 1.32 4.35
N THR A 39 0.05 1.03 5.39
CA THR A 39 0.45 0.19 6.52
C THR A 39 0.69 -1.27 6.12
N ASP A 40 0.00 -1.79 5.09
CA ASP A 40 0.21 -3.15 4.60
C ASP A 40 1.62 -3.34 4.01
N ILE A 41 2.08 -2.35 3.25
CA ILE A 41 3.45 -2.32 2.72
C ILE A 41 4.46 -2.10 3.85
N ALA A 42 4.18 -1.17 4.76
CA ALA A 42 5.07 -0.91 5.89
C ALA A 42 5.27 -2.16 6.78
N ALA A 43 4.24 -2.97 6.98
CA ALA A 43 4.32 -4.22 7.72
C ALA A 43 5.21 -5.26 6.99
N ALA A 44 5.08 -5.39 5.67
CA ALA A 44 5.95 -6.26 4.89
C ALA A 44 7.42 -5.81 4.93
N VAL A 45 7.67 -4.51 4.83
CA VAL A 45 9.02 -3.94 4.99
C VAL A 45 9.54 -4.20 6.40
N LEU A 46 8.71 -3.99 7.44
CA LEU A 46 9.09 -4.24 8.83
C LEU A 46 9.51 -5.69 9.04
N TYR A 47 8.77 -6.66 8.48
CA TYR A 47 9.17 -8.07 8.48
C TYR A 47 10.55 -8.26 7.84
N LEU A 48 10.76 -7.72 6.64
CA LEU A 48 12.01 -7.87 5.89
C LEU A 48 13.24 -7.29 6.61
N VAL A 49 13.07 -6.18 7.34
CA VAL A 49 14.18 -5.54 8.08
C VAL A 49 14.35 -6.07 9.51
N SER A 50 13.44 -6.94 9.97
CA SER A 50 13.52 -7.58 11.28
C SER A 50 14.36 -8.86 11.25
N ASP A 51 14.69 -9.38 12.44
CA ASP A 51 15.38 -10.67 12.58
C ASP A 51 14.61 -11.84 11.92
N ALA A 52 13.27 -11.75 11.85
CA ALA A 52 12.43 -12.75 11.20
C ALA A 52 12.67 -12.81 9.67
N GLY A 53 13.10 -11.70 9.07
CA GLY A 53 13.45 -11.60 7.65
C GLY A 53 14.91 -11.96 7.35
N SER A 54 15.73 -12.31 8.34
CA SER A 54 17.20 -12.40 8.20
C SER A 54 17.71 -13.38 7.14
N TRP A 55 16.91 -14.39 6.76
CA TRP A 55 17.25 -15.36 5.70
C TRP A 55 16.48 -15.14 4.40
N VAL A 56 15.63 -14.12 4.32
CA VAL A 56 14.81 -13.83 3.13
C VAL A 56 15.55 -12.82 2.25
N THR A 57 16.23 -13.34 1.23
CA THR A 57 17.00 -12.53 0.28
C THR A 57 16.78 -12.98 -1.16
N GLY A 58 16.97 -12.06 -2.12
CA GLY A 58 16.83 -12.32 -3.56
C GLY A 58 15.40 -12.59 -4.04
N GLN A 59 14.38 -12.30 -3.21
CA GLN A 59 12.98 -12.57 -3.52
C GLN A 59 12.21 -11.30 -3.88
N ASN A 60 11.27 -11.42 -4.81
CA ASN A 60 10.22 -10.43 -5.04
C ASN A 60 8.98 -10.84 -4.24
N ILE A 61 8.62 -10.06 -3.21
CA ILE A 61 7.43 -10.32 -2.39
C ILE A 61 6.29 -9.43 -2.87
N VAL A 62 5.23 -10.06 -3.38
CA VAL A 62 4.01 -9.36 -3.81
C VAL A 62 3.11 -9.13 -2.59
N VAL A 63 2.68 -7.87 -2.40
CA VAL A 63 1.80 -7.45 -1.30
C VAL A 63 0.58 -6.74 -1.90
N ASP A 64 -0.35 -7.52 -2.45
CA ASP A 64 -1.49 -7.01 -3.22
C ASP A 64 -2.86 -7.50 -2.72
N GLY A 65 -2.88 -8.22 -1.59
CA GLY A 65 -4.10 -8.83 -1.06
C GLY A 65 -4.62 -10.03 -1.86
N GLY A 66 -3.75 -10.67 -2.65
CA GLY A 66 -4.02 -11.91 -3.39
C GLY A 66 -4.53 -11.70 -4.81
N VAL A 67 -4.29 -10.54 -5.42
CA VAL A 67 -4.81 -10.23 -6.76
C VAL A 67 -4.06 -11.00 -7.86
N THR A 68 -2.76 -11.21 -7.68
CA THR A 68 -1.87 -11.91 -8.62
C THR A 68 -1.99 -13.43 -8.55
#